data_AF-A0A3L7NU74-F1
#
_entry.id   AF-A0A3L7NU74-F1
#
_cell.length_a   1.000
_cell.length_b   1.000
_cell.length_c   1.000
_cell.angle_alpha   90.00
_cell.angle_beta   90.00
_cell.angle_gamma   90.00
#
_symmetry.space_group_name_H-M   'P 1'
#
loop_
_entity.id
_entity.type
_entity.pdbx_description
1 polymer ?
#
loop_
_entity_poly.entity_id
_entity_poly.type
_entity_poly.pdbx_seq_one_letter_code
_entity_poly.pdbx_strand_id
1 'polypeptide(L)'
;MADLYELIERIQVTLASSSSPAKEQLRELHGELTNQIRRTNKRLRECDTLMAKGLRSEAVQLAEQEPQLLDVVAILDFSELPEWNDFVAELGLTVAPELQIEIAADLNRAYSDDGPLKSHMKMFRISSLLRAPLRARIVLLRKIAEADSGNPNWENDLRSYEEARHRQMKDQFQVASRNQDFGELRELAKELHGKWLSPPQKKFIQRVDEEVQALRQVAAEQRLEELAEDLQDAHHDENFSWAASTRKEWEQVIGSCAQSDGVHKLQRLVQPVLRWVSQQQVHMQNQAKFEEAVEKLQRAIDEGYPLPEIDRRYGMTLRIPGFELPEDVQESYTSVVWIHQRRKKLRLIIVAAVALIAVIVFGILKIMN
;
A
#
# COMPACT_ATOMS: atom_id res chain seq x y z
N MET A 1 12.44 52.42 -0.95
CA MET A 1 13.50 51.52 -1.46
C MET A 1 14.62 52.31 -2.12
N ALA A 2 14.35 53.19 -3.08
CA ALA A 2 15.36 54.09 -3.66
C ALA A 2 16.15 54.88 -2.61
N ASP A 3 15.45 55.45 -1.62
CA ASP A 3 16.07 56.23 -0.53
C ASP A 3 17.03 55.40 0.35
N LEU A 4 16.79 54.08 0.50
CA LEU A 4 17.68 53.19 1.27
C LEU A 4 18.96 52.85 0.50
N TYR A 5 18.84 52.64 -0.81
CA TYR A 5 20.02 52.45 -1.67
C TYR A 5 20.86 53.71 -1.74
N GLU A 6 20.24 54.89 -1.87
CA GLU A 6 20.94 56.18 -1.86
C GLU A 6 21.67 56.41 -0.54
N LEU A 7 21.05 56.06 0.59
CA LEU A 7 21.69 56.14 1.91
C LEU A 7 22.95 55.25 1.99
N ILE A 8 22.86 54.00 1.54
CA ILE A 8 23.99 53.06 1.58
C ILE A 8 25.09 53.49 0.62
N GLU A 9 24.74 53.95 -0.57
CA GLU A 9 25.71 54.48 -1.53
C GLU A 9 26.47 55.68 -0.94
N ARG A 10 25.77 56.61 -0.28
CA ARG A 10 26.41 57.74 0.41
C ARG A 10 27.35 57.29 1.53
N ILE A 11 27.01 56.24 2.26
CA ILE A 11 27.87 55.63 3.29
C ILE A 11 29.11 55.01 2.66
N GLN A 12 28.95 54.20 1.61
CA GLN A 12 30.06 53.57 0.90
C GLN A 12 31.01 54.60 0.27
N VAL A 13 30.47 55.65 -0.36
CA VAL A 13 31.26 56.77 -0.90
C VAL A 13 32.03 57.48 0.21
N THR A 14 31.41 57.65 1.38
CA THR A 14 32.07 58.29 2.54
C THR A 14 33.23 57.44 3.06
N LEU A 15 33.08 56.11 3.12
CA LEU A 15 34.15 55.20 3.51
C LEU A 15 35.29 55.13 2.48
N ALA A 16 34.96 55.18 1.19
CA ALA A 16 35.96 55.14 0.12
C ALA A 16 36.74 56.45 -0.05
N SER A 17 36.21 57.57 0.45
CA SER A 17 36.80 58.90 0.28
C SER A 17 37.98 59.12 1.23
N SER A 18 39.16 59.45 0.69
CA SER A 18 40.36 59.76 1.50
C SER A 18 40.32 61.13 2.19
N SER A 19 39.30 61.95 1.91
CA SER A 19 39.07 63.24 2.55
C SER A 19 38.25 63.08 3.83
N SER A 20 38.69 63.68 4.94
CA SER A 20 37.95 63.65 6.21
C SER A 20 36.57 64.32 6.02
N PRO A 21 35.45 63.57 6.07
CA PRO A 21 34.12 64.13 5.85
C PRO A 21 33.72 65.07 6.99
N ALA A 22 32.85 66.03 6.70
CA ALA A 22 32.37 66.96 7.72
C ALA A 22 31.63 66.18 8.83
N LYS A 23 32.00 66.41 10.09
CA LYS A 23 31.45 65.70 11.26
C LYS A 23 29.92 65.73 11.33
N GLU A 24 29.29 66.78 10.82
CA GLU A 24 27.83 66.92 10.79
C GLU A 24 27.17 65.97 9.78
N GLN A 25 27.74 65.85 8.58
CA GLN A 25 27.26 64.94 7.54
C GLN A 25 27.35 63.47 8.00
N LEU A 26 28.40 63.12 8.74
CA LEU A 26 28.55 61.79 9.33
C LEU A 26 27.48 61.47 10.37
N ARG A 27 27.16 62.43 11.25
CA ARG A 27 26.10 62.25 12.24
C ARG A 27 24.74 62.06 11.59
N GLU A 28 24.48 62.81 10.52
CA GLU A 28 23.25 62.70 9.73
C GLU A 28 23.11 61.31 9.12
N LEU A 29 24.11 60.86 8.34
CA LEU A 29 24.13 59.54 7.70
C LEU A 29 24.00 58.40 8.72
N HIS A 30 24.77 58.48 9.81
CA HIS A 30 24.73 57.47 10.86
C HIS A 30 23.40 57.44 11.61
N GLY A 31 22.82 58.62 11.87
CA GLY A 31 21.50 58.75 12.48
C GLY A 31 20.40 58.17 11.60
N GLU A 32 20.47 58.40 10.29
CA GLU A 32 19.53 57.87 9.32
C GLU A 32 19.61 56.34 9.24
N LEU A 33 20.82 55.77 9.08
CA LEU A 33 21.05 54.32 9.08
C LEU A 33 20.54 53.67 10.37
N THR A 34 20.91 54.23 11.52
CA THR A 34 20.49 53.74 12.84
C THR A 34 18.98 53.71 12.97
N ASN A 35 18.28 54.74 12.47
CA ASN A 35 16.83 54.80 12.51
C ASN A 35 16.18 53.75 11.61
N GLN A 36 16.76 53.48 10.43
CA GLN A 36 16.26 52.43 9.53
C GLN A 36 16.43 51.04 10.13
N ILE A 37 17.58 50.74 10.74
CA ILE A 37 17.80 49.46 11.41
C ILE A 37 16.85 49.28 12.60
N ARG A 38 16.63 50.33 13.42
CA ARG A 38 15.67 50.25 14.55
C ARG A 38 14.23 50.00 14.08
N ARG A 39 13.79 50.66 13.01
CA ARG A 39 12.46 50.44 12.43
C ARG A 39 12.30 49.03 11.90
N THR A 40 13.31 48.53 11.18
CA THR A 40 13.35 47.17 10.64
C THR A 40 13.31 46.13 11.76
N ASN A 41 14.16 46.27 12.78
CA ASN A 41 14.17 45.39 13.95
C ASN A 41 12.86 45.40 14.73
N LYS A 42 12.21 46.56 14.88
CA LYS A 42 10.89 46.63 15.52
C LYS A 42 9.88 45.75 14.79
N ARG A 43 9.84 45.86 13.45
CA ARG A 43 8.90 45.10 12.62
C ARG A 43 9.22 43.60 12.61
N LEU A 44 10.50 43.24 12.60
CA LEU A 44 10.95 41.85 12.78
C LEU A 44 10.43 41.24 14.09
N ARG A 45 10.56 41.95 15.23
CA ARG A 45 10.05 41.46 16.54
C ARG A 45 8.53 41.32 16.58
N GLU A 46 7.81 42.20 15.89
CA GLU A 46 6.36 42.08 15.76
C GLU A 46 5.99 40.83 14.96
N CYS A 47 6.68 40.55 13.85
CA CYS A 47 6.53 39.30 13.10
C CYS A 47 6.87 38.07 13.97
N ASP A 48 7.98 38.10 14.70
CA ASP A 48 8.39 37.03 15.62
C ASP A 48 7.33 36.75 16.69
N THR A 49 6.77 37.81 17.28
CA THR A 49 5.68 37.70 18.26
C THR A 49 4.42 37.05 17.66
N LEU A 50 4.10 37.33 16.39
CA LEU A 50 2.99 36.71 15.68
C LEU A 50 3.28 35.23 15.37
N MET A 51 4.48 34.91 14.92
CA MET A 51 4.91 33.53 14.65
C MET A 51 4.90 32.69 15.94
N ALA A 52 5.38 33.24 17.06
CA ALA A 52 5.33 32.60 18.38
C ALA A 52 3.90 32.32 18.87
N LYS A 53 2.91 33.09 18.41
CA LYS A 53 1.47 32.88 18.68
C LYS A 53 0.80 31.92 17.69
N GLY A 54 1.53 31.40 16.70
CA GLY A 54 0.99 30.56 15.62
C GLY A 54 0.24 31.34 14.54
N LEU A 55 0.36 32.68 14.51
CA LEU A 55 -0.28 33.58 13.55
C LEU A 55 0.63 33.84 12.34
N ARG A 56 1.01 32.78 11.63
CA ARG A 56 1.99 32.83 10.53
C ARG A 56 1.52 33.70 9.36
N SER A 57 0.24 33.61 8.98
CA SER A 57 -0.29 34.40 7.85
C SER A 57 -0.28 35.90 8.13
N GLU A 58 -0.56 36.29 9.38
CA GLU A 58 -0.51 37.67 9.85
C GLU A 58 0.93 38.19 9.91
N ALA A 59 1.89 37.34 10.32
CA ALA A 59 3.32 37.67 10.29
C ALA A 59 3.83 37.93 8.86
N VAL A 60 3.46 37.05 7.92
CA VAL A 60 3.77 37.20 6.48
C VAL A 60 3.14 38.48 5.93
N GLN A 61 1.86 38.75 6.23
CA GLN A 61 1.20 39.96 5.75
C GLN A 61 1.86 41.24 6.30
N LEU A 62 2.28 41.25 7.58
CA LEU A 62 3.03 42.37 8.17
C LEU A 62 4.41 42.56 7.50
N ALA A 63 5.05 41.46 7.09
CA ALA A 63 6.30 41.49 6.36
C ALA A 63 6.15 41.99 4.90
N GLU A 64 5.01 41.74 4.26
CA GLU A 64 4.70 42.22 2.89
C GLU A 64 4.30 43.69 2.81
N GLN A 65 3.95 44.34 3.94
CA GLN A 65 3.64 45.77 3.94
C GLN A 65 4.80 46.60 3.36
N GLU A 66 4.51 47.57 2.51
CA GLU A 66 5.56 48.38 1.89
C GLU A 66 6.29 49.26 2.93
N PRO A 67 7.64 49.35 2.87
CA PRO A 67 8.54 48.54 2.03
C PRO A 67 8.66 47.09 2.54
N GLN A 68 8.74 46.12 1.62
CA GLN A 68 8.81 44.69 1.93
C GLN A 68 9.97 44.40 2.89
N LEU A 69 9.67 43.76 4.02
CA LEU A 69 10.57 43.69 5.17
C LEU A 69 11.86 42.93 4.85
N LEU A 70 11.76 41.79 4.19
CA LEU A 70 12.93 40.95 3.86
C LEU A 70 13.85 41.63 2.84
N ASP A 71 13.30 42.43 1.93
CA ASP A 71 14.11 43.21 0.98
C ASP A 71 14.86 44.33 1.70
N VAL A 72 14.21 45.00 2.66
CA VAL A 72 14.86 46.01 3.50
C VAL A 72 15.97 45.40 4.34
N VAL A 73 15.75 44.21 4.92
CA VAL A 73 16.78 43.47 5.66
C VAL A 73 17.96 43.14 4.74
N ALA A 74 17.72 42.63 3.53
CA ALA A 74 18.77 42.29 2.58
C ALA A 74 19.59 43.52 2.13
N ILE A 75 18.96 44.70 2.07
CA ILE A 75 19.65 45.96 1.76
C ILE A 75 20.50 46.43 2.95
N LEU A 76 19.94 46.39 4.17
CA LEU A 76 20.63 46.85 5.38
C LEU A 76 21.75 45.90 5.84
N ASP A 77 21.74 44.64 5.40
CA ASP A 77 22.78 43.64 5.63
C ASP A 77 23.91 43.73 4.57
N PHE A 78 24.56 44.89 4.49
CA PHE A 78 25.65 45.15 3.53
C PHE A 78 27.04 44.90 4.14
N SER A 79 28.01 44.55 3.31
CA SER A 79 29.36 44.10 3.71
C SER A 79 30.16 45.14 4.48
N GLU A 80 29.98 46.43 4.16
CA GLU A 80 30.77 47.53 4.75
C GLU A 80 30.19 48.00 6.11
N LEU A 81 29.10 47.40 6.61
CA LEU A 81 28.48 47.81 7.88
C LEU A 81 29.40 47.69 9.10
N PRO A 82 30.23 46.62 9.26
CA PRO A 82 31.21 46.54 10.34
C PRO A 82 32.26 47.66 10.24
N GLU A 83 32.78 47.91 9.05
CA GLU A 83 33.77 48.96 8.80
C GLU A 83 33.20 50.36 9.09
N TRP A 84 31.94 50.59 8.74
CA TRP A 84 31.22 51.81 9.11
C TRP A 84 31.11 51.96 10.62
N ASN A 85 30.75 50.89 11.34
CA ASN A 85 30.60 50.91 12.79
C ASN A 85 31.93 51.21 13.50
N ASP A 86 33.03 50.63 13.03
CA ASP A 86 34.37 50.92 13.54
C ASP A 86 34.73 52.40 13.30
N PHE A 87 34.49 52.89 12.09
CA PHE A 87 34.76 54.28 11.72
C PHE A 87 33.98 55.30 12.57
N VAL A 88 32.68 55.07 12.82
CA VAL A 88 31.88 55.98 13.67
C VAL A 88 32.23 55.86 15.16
N ALA A 89 32.68 54.67 15.61
CA ALA A 89 33.15 54.47 16.98
C ALA A 89 34.44 55.24 17.26
N GLU A 90 35.39 55.26 16.33
CA GLU A 90 36.61 56.08 16.41
C GLU A 90 36.32 57.58 16.55
N LEU A 91 35.21 58.03 15.97
CA LEU A 91 34.73 59.41 16.03
C LEU A 91 33.88 59.72 17.29
N GLY A 92 33.71 58.74 18.17
CA GLY A 92 32.99 58.85 19.44
C GLY A 92 31.46 58.81 19.30
N LEU A 93 30.93 58.28 18.19
CA LEU A 93 29.51 58.03 18.02
C LEU A 93 29.15 56.62 18.51
N THR A 94 27.92 56.44 18.97
CA THR A 94 27.41 55.11 19.35
C THR A 94 27.16 54.29 18.10
N VAL A 95 27.74 53.09 17.98
CA VAL A 95 27.53 52.18 16.84
C VAL A 95 26.06 51.88 16.59
N ALA A 96 25.74 51.52 15.34
CA ALA A 96 24.37 51.13 14.97
C ALA A 96 23.97 49.82 15.69
N PRO A 97 22.69 49.61 16.01
CA PRO A 97 22.24 48.34 16.59
C PRO A 97 22.39 47.20 15.58
N GLU A 98 22.56 45.98 16.08
CA GLU A 98 22.62 44.78 15.24
C GLU A 98 21.27 44.49 14.58
N LEU A 99 21.29 44.13 13.30
CA LEU A 99 20.12 43.70 12.55
C LEU A 99 19.72 42.28 12.97
N GLN A 100 18.44 42.03 13.18
CA GLN A 100 17.94 40.74 13.69
C GLN A 100 17.80 39.68 12.58
N ILE A 101 18.93 39.24 12.02
CA ILE A 101 19.00 38.31 10.89
C ILE A 101 18.35 36.96 11.19
N GLU A 102 18.46 36.45 12.42
CA GLU A 102 17.83 35.17 12.81
C GLU A 102 16.31 35.20 12.66
N ILE A 103 15.66 36.28 13.12
CA ILE A 103 14.21 36.47 12.98
C ILE A 103 13.83 36.60 11.49
N ALA A 104 14.66 37.26 10.68
CA ALA A 104 14.42 37.37 9.25
C ALA A 104 14.53 35.99 8.55
N ALA A 105 15.46 35.14 8.96
CA ALA A 105 15.59 33.77 8.46
C ALA A 105 14.38 32.90 8.85
N ASP A 106 13.88 33.01 10.08
CA ASP A 106 12.66 32.35 10.55
C ASP A 106 11.44 32.78 9.74
N LEU A 107 11.32 34.08 9.49
CA LEU A 107 10.27 34.65 8.66
C LEU A 107 10.36 34.14 7.21
N ASN A 108 11.55 34.12 6.61
CA ASN A 108 11.75 33.61 5.24
C ASN A 108 11.40 32.11 5.10
N ARG A 109 11.64 31.31 6.15
CA ARG A 109 11.16 29.92 6.20
C ARG A 109 9.64 29.84 6.20
N ALA A 110 8.96 30.72 6.94
CA ALA A 110 7.50 30.80 6.94
C ALA A 110 6.91 31.10 5.55
N TYR A 111 7.63 31.80 4.66
CA TYR A 111 7.24 31.99 3.25
C TYR A 111 7.36 30.72 2.38
N SER A 112 8.32 29.83 2.69
CA SER A 112 8.63 28.68 1.83
C SER A 112 7.65 27.51 1.97
N ASP A 113 6.96 27.40 3.11
CA ASP A 113 6.07 26.27 3.44
C ASP A 113 4.61 26.42 2.91
N ASP A 114 4.33 27.48 2.16
CA ASP A 114 2.98 28.06 2.06
C ASP A 114 2.04 27.37 1.04
N GLY A 115 2.56 26.60 0.08
CA GLY A 115 1.75 26.02 -1.01
C GLY A 115 0.74 24.95 -0.55
N PRO A 116 1.20 23.79 -0.06
CA PRO A 116 0.32 22.74 0.44
C PRO A 116 -0.47 23.16 1.67
N LEU A 117 0.13 23.91 2.60
CA LEU A 117 -0.52 24.33 3.85
C LEU A 117 -1.74 25.24 3.57
N LYS A 118 -1.59 26.28 2.73
CA LYS A 118 -2.72 27.16 2.34
C LYS A 118 -3.87 26.38 1.73
N SER A 119 -3.58 25.38 0.89
CA SER A 119 -4.60 24.53 0.28
C SER A 119 -5.39 23.75 1.33
N HIS A 120 -4.70 23.10 2.27
CA HIS A 120 -5.34 22.36 3.36
C HIS A 120 -6.17 23.26 4.28
N MET A 121 -5.64 24.44 4.66
CA MET A 121 -6.37 25.42 5.46
C MET A 121 -7.63 25.93 4.76
N LYS A 122 -7.56 26.19 3.45
CA LYS A 122 -8.73 26.59 2.64
C LYS A 122 -9.78 25.47 2.63
N MET A 123 -9.38 24.23 2.38
CA MET A 123 -10.29 23.07 2.42
C MET A 123 -10.92 22.88 3.80
N PHE A 124 -10.15 23.08 4.87
CA PHE A 124 -10.64 22.97 6.25
C PHE A 124 -11.66 24.07 6.59
N ARG A 125 -11.41 25.33 6.17
CA ARG A 125 -12.36 26.44 6.31
C ARG A 125 -13.67 26.16 5.59
N ILE A 126 -13.60 25.74 4.31
CA ILE A 126 -14.79 25.39 3.52
C ILE A 126 -15.56 24.24 4.19
N SER A 127 -14.87 23.17 4.59
CA SER A 127 -15.49 22.01 5.24
C SER A 127 -16.18 22.38 6.56
N SER A 128 -15.59 23.30 7.33
CA SER A 128 -16.17 23.80 8.57
C SER A 128 -17.40 24.66 8.34
N LEU A 129 -17.38 25.55 7.34
CA LEU A 129 -18.54 26.37 6.97
C LEU A 129 -19.72 25.52 6.48
N LEU A 130 -19.43 24.50 5.68
CA LEU A 130 -20.42 23.54 5.18
C LEU A 130 -20.85 22.50 6.23
N ARG A 131 -20.31 22.58 7.46
CA ARG A 131 -20.58 21.63 8.55
C ARG A 131 -20.36 20.17 8.14
N ALA A 132 -19.32 19.92 7.36
CA ALA A 132 -18.95 18.57 6.95
C ALA A 132 -18.75 17.64 8.16
N PRO A 133 -18.95 16.31 8.00
CA PRO A 133 -18.77 15.34 9.07
C PRO A 133 -17.43 15.50 9.80
N LEU A 134 -17.42 15.32 11.12
CA LEU A 134 -16.21 15.50 11.94
C LEU A 134 -15.03 14.66 11.43
N ARG A 135 -15.29 13.42 11.00
CA ARG A 135 -14.29 12.53 10.41
C ARG A 135 -13.53 13.19 9.25
N ALA A 136 -14.23 13.85 8.33
CA ALA A 136 -13.62 14.52 7.19
C ALA A 136 -12.78 15.73 7.62
N ARG A 137 -13.27 16.51 8.58
CA ARG A 137 -12.55 17.67 9.13
C ARG A 137 -11.29 17.27 9.90
N ILE A 138 -11.34 16.17 10.67
CA ILE A 138 -10.18 15.60 11.38
C ILE A 138 -9.08 15.20 10.40
N VAL A 139 -9.43 14.57 9.27
CA VAL A 139 -8.45 14.20 8.23
C VAL A 139 -7.71 15.43 7.70
N LEU A 140 -8.42 16.53 7.43
CA LEU A 140 -7.79 17.77 6.97
C LEU A 140 -6.92 18.41 8.07
N LEU A 141 -7.41 18.41 9.32
CA LEU A 141 -6.69 18.99 10.45
C LEU A 141 -5.40 18.25 10.76
N ARG A 142 -5.36 16.92 10.61
CA ARG A 142 -4.12 16.13 10.71
C ARG A 142 -3.10 16.53 9.66
N LYS A 143 -3.53 16.76 8.41
CA LYS A 143 -2.63 17.23 7.34
C LYS A 143 -2.09 18.64 7.60
N ILE A 144 -2.92 19.52 8.19
CA ILE A 144 -2.50 20.87 8.59
C ILE A 144 -1.47 20.77 9.72
N ALA A 145 -1.75 19.99 10.77
CA ALA A 145 -0.84 19.80 11.90
C ALA A 145 0.50 19.16 11.49
N GLU A 146 0.48 18.24 10.52
CA GLU A 146 1.70 17.64 9.98
C GLU A 146 2.53 18.64 9.16
N ALA A 147 1.87 19.50 8.37
CA ALA A 147 2.52 20.54 7.57
C ALA A 147 3.01 21.74 8.39
N ASP A 148 2.38 22.04 9.54
CA ASP A 148 2.74 23.12 10.46
C ASP A 148 2.99 22.57 11.88
N SER A 149 3.96 21.66 11.99
CA SER A 149 4.27 20.95 13.24
C SER A 149 4.82 21.84 14.35
N GLY A 150 5.27 23.05 14.02
CA GLY A 150 5.73 24.06 14.99
C GLY A 150 4.61 24.82 15.69
N ASN A 151 3.34 24.65 15.27
CA ASN A 151 2.21 25.40 15.80
C ASN A 151 1.36 24.56 16.77
N PRO A 152 1.42 24.83 18.08
CA PRO A 152 0.72 24.02 19.09
C PRO A 152 -0.80 24.14 19.02
N ASN A 153 -1.34 25.17 18.34
CA ASN A 153 -2.79 25.37 18.22
C ASN A 153 -3.44 24.24 17.42
N TRP A 154 -2.78 23.72 16.38
CA TRP A 154 -3.33 22.64 15.56
C TRP A 154 -3.47 21.34 16.33
N GLU A 155 -2.54 21.04 17.22
CA GLU A 155 -2.62 19.85 18.07
C GLU A 155 -3.78 19.98 19.08
N ASN A 156 -3.94 21.15 19.70
CA ASN A 156 -5.03 21.42 20.64
C ASN A 156 -6.41 21.34 19.96
N ASP A 157 -6.54 21.90 18.76
CA ASP A 157 -7.75 21.80 17.95
C ASP A 157 -8.02 20.34 17.57
N LEU A 158 -6.99 19.60 17.13
CA LEU A 158 -7.13 18.20 16.77
C LEU A 158 -7.63 17.37 17.95
N ARG A 159 -7.07 17.57 19.13
CA ARG A 159 -7.52 16.90 20.37
C ARG A 159 -8.99 17.18 20.65
N SER A 160 -9.41 18.44 20.55
CA SER A 160 -10.81 18.85 20.76
C SER A 160 -11.76 18.21 19.75
N TYR A 161 -11.36 18.10 18.48
CA TYR A 161 -12.14 17.44 17.43
C TYR A 161 -12.22 15.92 17.63
N GLU A 162 -11.11 15.28 18.01
CA GLU A 162 -11.08 13.84 18.30
C GLU A 162 -11.97 13.49 19.50
N GLU A 163 -11.94 14.28 20.58
CA GLU A 163 -12.85 14.12 21.72
C GLU A 163 -14.32 14.26 21.34
N ALA A 164 -14.65 15.21 20.46
CA ALA A 164 -15.99 15.34 19.91
C ALA A 164 -16.38 14.13 19.05
N ARG A 165 -15.45 13.61 18.24
CA ARG A 165 -15.70 12.41 17.41
C ARG A 165 -15.88 11.16 18.26
N HIS A 166 -15.14 11.01 19.37
CA HIS A 166 -15.37 9.91 20.31
C HIS A 166 -16.79 9.89 20.87
N ARG A 167 -17.38 11.06 21.16
CA ARG A 167 -18.78 11.15 21.58
C ARG A 167 -19.74 10.71 20.48
N GLN A 168 -19.55 11.22 19.26
CA GLN A 168 -20.36 10.80 18.11
C GLN A 168 -20.26 9.29 17.83
N MET A 169 -19.08 8.71 17.98
CA MET A 169 -18.87 7.27 17.80
C MET A 169 -19.64 6.42 18.81
N LYS A 170 -19.81 6.90 20.05
CA LYS A 170 -20.65 6.23 21.05
C LYS A 170 -22.13 6.27 20.67
N ASP A 171 -22.60 7.40 20.16
CA ASP A 171 -23.99 7.55 19.71
C ASP A 171 -24.26 6.68 18.47
N GLN A 172 -23.33 6.70 17.50
CA GLN A 172 -23.36 5.84 16.32
C GLN A 172 -23.39 4.37 16.69
N PHE A 173 -22.54 3.94 17.63
CA PHE A 173 -22.55 2.56 18.13
C PHE A 173 -23.91 2.16 18.70
N GLN A 174 -24.54 3.01 19.51
CA GLN A 174 -25.84 2.70 20.09
C GLN A 174 -26.94 2.55 19.03
N VAL A 175 -26.96 3.43 18.03
CA VAL A 175 -27.92 3.35 16.93
C VAL A 175 -27.67 2.11 16.08
N ALA A 176 -26.41 1.87 15.70
CA ALA A 176 -26.05 0.76 14.83
C ALA A 176 -26.26 -0.61 15.52
N SER A 177 -25.92 -0.73 16.81
CA SER A 177 -26.19 -1.96 17.59
C SER A 177 -27.69 -2.24 17.71
N ARG A 178 -28.52 -1.21 17.98
CA ARG A 178 -30.00 -1.39 18.02
C ARG A 178 -30.59 -1.82 16.69
N ASN A 179 -30.06 -1.29 15.59
CA ASN A 179 -30.53 -1.61 14.24
C ASN A 179 -29.86 -2.87 13.66
N GLN A 180 -28.95 -3.51 14.40
CA GLN A 180 -28.10 -4.61 13.93
C GLN A 180 -27.38 -4.26 12.60
N ASP A 181 -26.99 -2.99 12.43
CA ASP A 181 -26.33 -2.50 11.23
C ASP A 181 -24.85 -2.90 11.23
N PHE A 182 -24.59 -4.09 10.68
CA PHE A 182 -23.25 -4.64 10.55
C PHE A 182 -22.30 -3.73 9.74
N GLY A 183 -22.83 -3.03 8.72
CA GLY A 183 -22.05 -2.14 7.87
C GLY A 183 -21.48 -0.97 8.66
N GLU A 184 -22.34 -0.26 9.39
CA GLU A 184 -21.96 0.89 10.20
C GLU A 184 -21.05 0.47 11.37
N LEU A 185 -21.34 -0.65 12.05
CA LEU A 185 -20.50 -1.17 13.13
C LEU A 185 -19.10 -1.55 12.65
N ARG A 186 -18.98 -2.13 11.45
CA ARG A 186 -17.69 -2.47 10.84
C ARG A 186 -16.88 -1.22 10.49
N GLU A 187 -17.51 -0.20 9.91
CA GLU A 187 -16.84 1.07 9.62
C GLU A 187 -16.40 1.79 10.90
N LEU A 188 -17.23 1.73 11.95
CA LEU A 188 -16.89 2.25 13.27
C LEU A 188 -15.68 1.53 13.87
N ALA A 189 -15.65 0.19 13.82
CA ALA A 189 -14.52 -0.61 14.31
C ALA A 189 -13.21 -0.25 13.59
N LYS A 190 -13.27 -0.07 12.26
CA LYS A 190 -12.10 0.40 11.48
C LYS A 190 -11.63 1.78 11.91
N GLU A 191 -12.54 2.72 12.12
CA GLU A 191 -12.20 4.09 12.53
C GLU A 191 -11.57 4.11 13.94
N LEU A 192 -12.07 3.31 14.87
CA LEU A 192 -11.53 3.18 16.23
C LEU A 192 -10.09 2.67 16.27
N HIS A 193 -9.71 1.79 15.33
CA HIS A 193 -8.34 1.29 15.15
C HIS A 193 -7.42 2.21 14.35
N GLY A 194 -7.91 3.39 13.95
CA GLY A 194 -7.13 4.40 13.26
C GLY A 194 -6.04 5.04 14.14
N LYS A 195 -5.25 5.93 13.54
CA LYS A 195 -4.31 6.77 14.28
C LYS A 195 -5.08 7.87 15.01
N TRP A 196 -4.92 7.96 16.32
CA TRP A 196 -5.53 8.99 17.18
C TRP A 196 -4.43 9.66 18.01
N LEU A 197 -4.51 10.97 18.21
CA LEU A 197 -3.64 11.67 19.14
C LEU A 197 -4.02 11.29 20.58
N SER A 198 -5.31 11.25 20.87
CA SER A 198 -5.86 10.74 22.12
C SER A 198 -6.68 9.48 21.83
N PRO A 199 -6.19 8.26 22.12
CA PRO A 199 -6.88 7.04 21.70
C PRO A 199 -8.23 6.85 22.42
N PRO A 200 -9.24 6.27 21.75
CA PRO A 200 -10.48 5.85 22.39
C PRO A 200 -10.23 4.87 23.55
N GLN A 201 -11.18 4.80 24.48
CA GLN A 201 -11.09 3.86 25.61
C GLN A 201 -11.06 2.41 25.14
N LYS A 202 -10.06 1.63 25.56
CA LYS A 202 -9.88 0.22 25.15
C LYS A 202 -11.14 -0.65 25.36
N LYS A 203 -11.84 -0.46 26.48
CA LYS A 203 -13.10 -1.16 26.76
C LYS A 203 -14.20 -0.88 25.73
N PHE A 204 -14.23 0.32 25.17
CA PHE A 204 -15.20 0.68 24.13
C PHE A 204 -14.83 0.03 22.80
N ILE A 205 -13.54 0.03 22.44
CA ILE A 205 -13.03 -0.66 21.24
C ILE A 205 -13.39 -2.15 21.31
N GLN A 206 -13.05 -2.81 22.41
CA GLN A 206 -13.37 -4.23 22.63
C GLN A 206 -14.87 -4.52 22.48
N ARG A 207 -15.72 -3.69 23.09
CA ARG A 207 -17.17 -3.86 22.98
C ARG A 207 -17.70 -3.74 21.54
N VAL A 208 -17.15 -2.80 20.76
CA VAL A 208 -17.51 -2.64 19.35
C VAL A 208 -17.05 -3.85 18.54
N ASP A 209 -15.84 -4.35 18.79
CA ASP A 209 -15.31 -5.53 18.11
C ASP A 209 -16.12 -6.78 18.43
N GLU A 210 -16.49 -7.00 19.70
CA GLU A 210 -17.34 -8.11 20.13
C GLU A 210 -18.70 -8.09 19.41
N GLU A 211 -19.34 -6.91 19.30
CA GLU A 211 -20.61 -6.75 18.59
C GLU A 211 -20.46 -7.04 17.07
N VAL A 212 -19.38 -6.54 16.46
CA VAL A 212 -19.07 -6.81 15.04
C VAL A 212 -18.85 -8.29 14.80
N GLN A 213 -18.13 -8.99 15.68
CA GLN A 213 -17.91 -10.43 15.55
C GLN A 213 -19.21 -11.21 15.75
N ALA A 214 -20.06 -10.82 16.71
CA ALA A 214 -21.34 -11.46 16.95
C ALA A 214 -22.25 -11.35 15.71
N LEU A 215 -22.40 -10.15 15.13
CA LEU A 215 -23.20 -9.96 13.91
C LEU A 215 -22.60 -10.65 12.70
N ARG A 216 -21.26 -10.66 12.58
CA ARG A 216 -20.59 -11.42 11.52
C ARG A 216 -20.90 -12.90 11.61
N GLN A 217 -20.90 -13.46 12.83
CA GLN A 217 -21.23 -14.87 13.05
C GLN A 217 -22.68 -15.16 12.63
N VAL A 218 -23.64 -14.33 13.04
CA VAL A 218 -25.05 -14.48 12.65
C VAL A 218 -25.23 -14.42 11.14
N ALA A 219 -24.65 -13.41 10.48
CA ALA A 219 -24.74 -13.26 9.03
C ALA A 219 -24.10 -14.44 8.28
N ALA A 220 -23.01 -14.98 8.81
CA ALA A 220 -22.34 -16.11 8.19
C ALA A 220 -23.08 -17.44 8.42
N GLU A 221 -23.70 -17.64 9.59
CA GLU A 221 -24.61 -18.76 9.82
C GLU A 221 -25.81 -18.72 8.87
N GLN A 222 -26.46 -17.56 8.69
CA GLN A 222 -27.54 -17.39 7.72
C GLN A 222 -27.09 -17.73 6.29
N ARG A 223 -25.91 -17.24 5.87
CA ARG A 223 -25.37 -17.57 4.55
C ARG A 223 -25.05 -19.05 4.39
N LEU A 224 -24.60 -19.72 5.46
CA LEU A 224 -24.39 -21.17 5.44
C LEU A 224 -25.73 -21.93 5.35
N GLU A 225 -26.81 -21.44 5.95
CA GLU A 225 -28.14 -22.04 5.79
C GLU A 225 -28.59 -21.98 4.32
N GLU A 226 -28.51 -20.81 3.68
CA GLU A 226 -28.82 -20.64 2.25
C GLU A 226 -27.96 -21.57 1.37
N LEU A 227 -26.64 -21.59 1.60
CA LEU A 227 -25.73 -22.45 0.84
C LEU A 227 -25.97 -23.94 1.09
N ALA A 228 -26.51 -24.32 2.26
CA ALA A 228 -26.86 -25.70 2.55
C ALA A 228 -28.05 -26.15 1.71
N GLU A 229 -29.06 -25.30 1.58
CA GLU A 229 -30.23 -25.53 0.71
C GLU A 229 -29.78 -25.61 -0.75
N ASP A 230 -29.00 -24.63 -1.24
CA ASP A 230 -28.45 -24.62 -2.60
C ASP A 230 -27.64 -25.89 -2.91
N LEU A 231 -26.84 -26.39 -1.95
CA LEU A 231 -26.07 -27.62 -2.12
C LEU A 231 -26.98 -28.85 -2.22
N GLN A 232 -28.05 -28.91 -1.41
CA GLN A 232 -29.00 -30.02 -1.45
C GLN A 232 -29.78 -30.04 -2.76
N ASP A 233 -30.24 -28.88 -3.23
CA ASP A 233 -30.95 -28.74 -4.50
C ASP A 233 -30.04 -29.10 -5.67
N ALA A 234 -28.81 -28.60 -5.69
CA ALA A 234 -27.82 -28.94 -6.71
C ALA A 234 -27.51 -30.45 -6.76
N HIS A 235 -27.53 -31.11 -5.60
CA HIS A 235 -27.35 -32.56 -5.52
C HIS A 235 -28.59 -33.33 -5.99
N HIS A 236 -29.79 -32.85 -5.65
CA HIS A 236 -31.05 -33.45 -6.11
C HIS A 236 -31.16 -33.41 -7.65
N ASP A 237 -30.75 -32.28 -8.25
CA ASP A 237 -30.75 -32.08 -9.70
C ASP A 237 -29.53 -32.68 -10.40
N GLU A 238 -28.64 -33.37 -9.67
CA GLU A 238 -27.37 -33.93 -10.14
C GLU A 238 -26.47 -32.88 -10.86
N ASN A 239 -26.65 -31.60 -10.55
CA ASN A 239 -25.95 -30.49 -11.19
C ASN A 239 -24.58 -30.25 -10.55
N PHE A 240 -23.58 -31.00 -11.03
CA PHE A 240 -22.22 -30.93 -10.49
C PHE A 240 -21.59 -29.54 -10.58
N SER A 241 -21.79 -28.81 -11.68
CA SER A 241 -21.17 -27.49 -11.86
C SER A 241 -21.67 -26.50 -10.80
N TRP A 242 -22.98 -26.48 -10.54
CA TRP A 242 -23.58 -25.64 -9.51
C TRP A 242 -23.11 -26.06 -8.11
N ALA A 243 -23.17 -27.36 -7.80
CA ALA A 243 -22.71 -27.86 -6.50
C ALA A 243 -21.22 -27.56 -6.24
N ALA A 244 -20.38 -27.62 -7.27
CA ALA A 244 -18.96 -27.28 -7.17
C ALA A 244 -18.72 -25.79 -6.89
N SER A 245 -19.47 -24.88 -7.53
CA SER A 245 -19.38 -23.45 -7.22
C SER A 245 -19.89 -23.14 -5.81
N THR A 246 -21.03 -23.69 -5.42
CA THR A 246 -21.64 -23.49 -4.10
C THR A 246 -20.76 -24.05 -2.99
N ARG A 247 -20.11 -25.20 -3.22
CA ARG A 247 -19.12 -25.76 -2.30
C ARG A 247 -17.95 -24.80 -2.06
N LYS A 248 -17.45 -24.14 -3.11
CA LYS A 248 -16.33 -23.20 -2.98
C LYS A 248 -16.73 -22.00 -2.10
N GLU A 249 -17.94 -21.48 -2.30
CA GLU A 249 -18.49 -20.42 -1.45
C GLU A 249 -18.66 -20.90 0.00
N TRP A 250 -19.20 -22.10 0.20
CA TRP A 250 -19.32 -22.72 1.51
C TRP A 250 -17.99 -22.80 2.25
N GLU A 251 -16.93 -23.31 1.60
CA GLU A 251 -15.60 -23.44 2.17
C GLU A 251 -14.99 -22.07 2.56
N GLN A 252 -15.29 -21.02 1.79
CA GLN A 252 -14.87 -19.65 2.11
C GLN A 252 -15.60 -19.10 3.35
N VAL A 253 -16.91 -19.28 3.42
CA VAL A 253 -17.72 -18.77 4.53
C VAL A 253 -17.31 -19.51 5.81
N ILE A 254 -17.30 -20.84 5.81
CA ILE A 254 -17.00 -21.66 6.99
C ILE A 254 -15.57 -21.44 7.51
N GLY A 255 -14.60 -21.18 6.62
CA GLY A 255 -13.22 -20.86 7.00
C GLY A 255 -13.07 -19.53 7.74
N SER A 256 -14.09 -18.67 7.67
CA SER A 256 -14.10 -17.35 8.30
C SER A 256 -15.05 -17.23 9.50
N CYS A 257 -15.78 -18.31 9.81
CA CYS A 257 -16.73 -18.40 10.93
C CYS A 257 -16.09 -19.02 12.17
N ALA A 258 -16.58 -18.62 13.35
CA ALA A 258 -16.34 -19.39 14.56
C ALA A 258 -17.14 -20.71 14.50
N GLN A 259 -16.60 -21.76 15.10
CA GLN A 259 -17.31 -23.02 15.24
C GLN A 259 -18.43 -22.85 16.27
N SER A 260 -19.67 -23.07 15.84
CA SER A 260 -20.86 -23.07 16.67
C SER A 260 -21.64 -24.37 16.47
N ASP A 261 -22.52 -24.71 17.40
CA ASP A 261 -23.39 -25.89 17.28
C ASP A 261 -24.27 -25.82 16.02
N GLY A 262 -24.70 -24.61 15.62
CA GLY A 262 -25.43 -24.36 14.38
C GLY A 262 -24.61 -24.72 13.14
N VAL A 263 -23.38 -24.20 13.05
CA VAL A 263 -22.44 -24.52 11.95
C VAL A 263 -22.16 -26.02 11.90
N HIS A 264 -21.93 -26.68 13.04
CA HIS A 264 -21.71 -28.13 13.09
C HIS A 264 -22.92 -28.96 12.63
N LYS A 265 -24.15 -28.47 12.89
CA LYS A 265 -25.37 -29.11 12.40
C LYS A 265 -25.46 -28.98 10.87
N LEU A 266 -25.24 -27.79 10.34
CA LEU A 266 -25.27 -27.55 8.89
C LEU A 266 -24.18 -28.32 8.16
N GLN A 267 -22.96 -28.38 8.72
CA GLN A 267 -21.86 -29.16 8.15
C GLN A 267 -22.18 -30.65 8.06
N ARG A 268 -22.83 -31.22 9.09
CA ARG A 268 -23.30 -32.63 9.05
C ARG A 268 -24.38 -32.84 7.99
N LEU A 269 -25.27 -31.87 7.81
CA LEU A 269 -26.35 -31.92 6.84
C LEU A 269 -25.84 -31.96 5.39
N VAL A 270 -24.87 -31.11 5.05
CA VAL A 270 -24.31 -31.03 3.68
C VAL A 270 -23.18 -32.02 3.42
N GLN A 271 -22.69 -32.73 4.45
CA GLN A 271 -21.56 -33.66 4.32
C GLN A 271 -21.72 -34.70 3.19
N PRO A 272 -22.90 -35.32 2.97
CA PRO A 272 -23.09 -36.24 1.86
C PRO A 272 -22.86 -35.58 0.50
N VAL A 273 -23.42 -34.39 0.28
CA VAL A 273 -23.26 -33.61 -0.95
C VAL A 273 -21.79 -33.23 -1.16
N LEU A 274 -21.12 -32.73 -0.13
CA LEU A 274 -19.70 -32.37 -0.23
C LEU A 274 -18.81 -33.58 -0.60
N ARG A 275 -19.14 -34.77 -0.09
CA ARG A 275 -18.46 -36.01 -0.49
C ARG A 275 -18.74 -36.36 -1.94
N TRP A 276 -19.99 -36.26 -2.39
CA TRP A 276 -20.37 -36.50 -3.79
C TRP A 276 -19.62 -35.55 -4.73
N VAL A 277 -19.60 -34.23 -4.47
CA VAL A 277 -18.83 -33.26 -5.27
C VAL A 277 -17.35 -33.65 -5.30
N SER A 278 -16.78 -34.08 -4.17
CA SER A 278 -15.37 -34.51 -4.12
C SER A 278 -15.11 -35.76 -4.97
N GLN A 279 -16.02 -36.73 -4.93
CA GLN A 279 -15.93 -37.96 -5.72
C GLN A 279 -16.04 -37.67 -7.22
N GLN A 280 -17.00 -36.82 -7.63
CA GLN A 280 -17.16 -36.39 -9.02
C GLN A 280 -15.93 -35.64 -9.53
N GLN A 281 -15.36 -34.74 -8.73
CA GLN A 281 -14.12 -34.04 -9.09
C GLN A 281 -12.96 -35.02 -9.33
N VAL A 282 -12.80 -36.03 -8.46
CA VAL A 282 -11.77 -37.06 -8.61
C VAL A 282 -12.04 -37.92 -9.85
N HIS A 283 -13.30 -38.30 -10.10
CA HIS A 283 -13.68 -39.05 -11.29
C HIS A 283 -13.33 -38.27 -12.57
N MET A 284 -13.72 -37.00 -12.67
CA MET A 284 -13.40 -36.14 -13.81
C MET A 284 -11.89 -35.96 -14.01
N GLN A 285 -11.13 -35.80 -12.93
CA GLN A 285 -9.67 -35.70 -13.02
C GLN A 285 -9.03 -37.02 -13.49
N ASN A 286 -9.52 -38.15 -13.02
CA ASN A 286 -9.03 -39.46 -13.46
C ASN A 286 -9.41 -39.74 -14.90
N GLN A 287 -10.62 -39.36 -15.33
CA GLN A 287 -11.06 -39.45 -16.71
C GLN A 287 -10.16 -38.63 -17.64
N ALA A 288 -9.90 -37.36 -17.31
CA ALA A 288 -9.01 -36.51 -18.11
C ALA A 288 -7.58 -37.09 -18.19
N LYS A 289 -7.04 -37.58 -17.07
CA LYS A 289 -5.72 -38.26 -17.05
C LYS A 289 -5.72 -39.53 -17.89
N PHE A 290 -6.81 -40.28 -17.86
CA PHE A 290 -6.98 -41.50 -18.63
C PHE A 290 -7.02 -41.20 -20.12
N GLU A 291 -7.84 -40.25 -20.55
CA GLU A 291 -7.91 -39.78 -21.94
C GLU A 291 -6.54 -39.32 -22.45
N GLU A 292 -5.81 -38.52 -21.67
CA GLU A 292 -4.45 -38.08 -22.00
C GLU A 292 -3.45 -39.25 -22.08
N ALA A 293 -3.56 -40.24 -21.18
CA ALA A 293 -2.69 -41.41 -21.18
C ALA A 293 -2.96 -42.33 -22.39
N VAL A 294 -4.23 -42.53 -22.73
CA VAL A 294 -4.66 -43.25 -23.93
C VAL A 294 -4.14 -42.56 -25.18
N GLU A 295 -4.28 -41.24 -25.29
CA GLU A 295 -3.77 -40.48 -26.43
C GLU A 295 -2.24 -40.63 -26.57
N LYS A 296 -1.50 -40.53 -25.45
CA LYS A 296 -0.04 -40.70 -25.43
C LYS A 296 0.42 -42.11 -25.78
N LEU A 297 -0.38 -43.13 -25.43
CA LEU A 297 -0.13 -44.52 -25.80
C LEU A 297 -0.38 -44.72 -27.30
N GLN A 298 -1.53 -44.27 -27.80
CA GLN A 298 -1.90 -44.38 -29.20
C GLN A 298 -0.86 -43.70 -30.10
N ARG A 299 -0.46 -42.46 -29.75
CA ARG A 299 0.60 -41.74 -30.47
C ARG A 299 1.94 -42.50 -30.48
N ALA A 300 2.31 -43.14 -29.37
CA ALA A 300 3.54 -43.92 -29.30
C ALA A 300 3.49 -45.18 -30.18
N ILE A 301 2.31 -45.79 -30.32
CA ILE A 301 2.08 -46.91 -31.23
C ILE A 301 2.18 -46.43 -32.68
N ASP A 302 1.48 -45.35 -33.02
CA ASP A 302 1.41 -44.81 -34.39
C ASP A 302 2.77 -44.30 -34.89
N GLU A 303 3.54 -43.63 -34.02
CA GLU A 303 4.87 -43.12 -34.34
C GLU A 303 5.97 -44.20 -34.24
N GLY A 304 5.63 -45.43 -33.84
CA GLY A 304 6.54 -46.58 -33.86
C GLY A 304 7.63 -46.54 -32.79
N TYR A 305 7.30 -46.09 -31.57
CA TYR A 305 8.24 -46.02 -30.46
C TYR A 305 8.80 -47.41 -30.08
N PRO A 306 9.96 -47.48 -29.41
CA PRO A 306 10.50 -48.75 -28.90
C PRO A 306 9.52 -49.47 -27.96
N LEU A 307 9.38 -50.79 -28.11
CA LEU A 307 8.44 -51.60 -27.31
C LEU A 307 8.52 -51.35 -25.78
N PRO A 308 9.70 -51.22 -25.14
CA PRO A 308 9.76 -50.94 -23.70
C PRO A 308 9.07 -49.63 -23.29
N GLU A 309 9.08 -48.62 -24.16
CA GLU A 309 8.43 -47.33 -23.91
C GLU A 309 6.91 -47.43 -24.14
N ILE A 310 6.47 -48.21 -25.13
CA ILE A 310 5.05 -48.52 -25.34
C ILE A 310 4.50 -49.32 -24.15
N ASP A 311 5.19 -50.37 -23.70
CA ASP A 311 4.81 -51.18 -22.53
C ASP A 311 4.72 -50.34 -21.25
N ARG A 312 5.66 -49.39 -21.07
CA ARG A 312 5.64 -48.45 -19.95
C ARG A 312 4.39 -47.58 -19.96
N ARG A 313 4.02 -47.01 -21.12
CA ARG A 313 2.83 -46.16 -21.27
C ARG A 313 1.53 -46.95 -21.13
N TYR A 314 1.49 -48.17 -21.66
CA TYR A 314 0.39 -49.11 -21.45
C TYR A 314 0.18 -49.40 -19.95
N GLY A 315 1.26 -49.71 -19.23
CA GLY A 315 1.22 -49.93 -17.79
C GLY A 315 0.84 -48.68 -16.98
N MET A 316 1.19 -47.47 -17.44
CA MET A 316 0.73 -46.23 -16.79
C MET A 316 -0.76 -45.99 -16.99
N THR A 317 -1.29 -46.30 -18.17
CA THR A 317 -2.71 -46.13 -18.51
C THR A 317 -3.58 -47.06 -17.65
N LEU A 318 -3.18 -48.33 -17.51
CA LEU A 318 -3.88 -49.33 -16.67
C LEU A 318 -3.85 -49.05 -15.17
N ARG A 319 -2.96 -48.18 -14.69
CA ARG A 319 -2.89 -47.82 -13.26
C ARG A 319 -3.96 -46.81 -12.85
N ILE A 320 -4.67 -46.21 -13.80
CA ILE A 320 -5.73 -45.24 -13.52
C ILE A 320 -7.01 -46.03 -13.20
N PRO A 321 -7.53 -45.94 -11.96
CA PRO A 321 -8.64 -46.79 -11.52
C PRO A 321 -9.97 -46.37 -12.14
N GLY A 322 -10.83 -47.35 -12.44
CA GLY A 322 -12.22 -47.11 -12.87
C GLY A 322 -12.42 -46.93 -14.38
N PHE A 323 -11.38 -47.13 -15.19
CA PHE A 323 -11.44 -46.98 -16.65
C PHE A 323 -10.84 -48.20 -17.34
N GLU A 324 -11.47 -48.62 -18.44
CA GLU A 324 -11.02 -49.69 -19.31
C GLU A 324 -10.45 -49.11 -20.61
N LEU A 325 -9.39 -49.72 -21.15
CA LEU A 325 -8.81 -49.27 -22.42
C LEU A 325 -9.82 -49.39 -23.56
N PRO A 326 -9.89 -48.40 -24.46
CA PRO A 326 -10.63 -48.53 -25.70
C PRO A 326 -10.15 -49.76 -26.50
N GLU A 327 -11.09 -50.52 -27.04
CA GLU A 327 -10.82 -51.80 -27.73
C GLU A 327 -9.82 -51.63 -28.88
N ASP A 328 -9.93 -50.54 -29.64
CA ASP A 328 -9.07 -50.19 -30.77
C ASP A 328 -7.60 -49.95 -30.34
N VAL A 329 -7.40 -49.28 -29.21
CA VAL A 329 -6.06 -49.03 -28.64
C VAL A 329 -5.47 -50.32 -28.07
N GLN A 330 -6.29 -51.16 -27.46
CA GLN A 330 -5.88 -52.48 -26.95
C GLN A 330 -5.47 -53.43 -28.09
N GLU A 331 -6.24 -53.49 -29.17
CA GLU A 331 -5.91 -54.25 -30.37
C GLU A 331 -4.62 -53.75 -31.02
N SER A 332 -4.50 -52.42 -31.17
CA SER A 332 -3.29 -51.75 -31.65
C SER A 332 -2.05 -52.15 -30.86
N TYR A 333 -2.12 -52.10 -29.53
CA TYR A 333 -1.03 -52.51 -28.65
C TYR A 333 -0.66 -54.00 -28.81
N THR A 334 -1.65 -54.91 -28.76
CA THR A 334 -1.40 -56.35 -28.88
C THR A 334 -0.76 -56.72 -30.23
N SER A 335 -1.15 -56.03 -31.31
CA SER A 335 -0.56 -56.21 -32.63
C SER A 335 0.93 -55.85 -32.67
N VAL A 336 1.31 -54.73 -32.03
CA VAL A 336 2.70 -54.26 -31.95
C VAL A 336 3.56 -55.20 -31.12
N VAL A 337 3.05 -55.66 -29.98
CA VAL A 337 3.72 -56.66 -29.13
C VAL A 337 3.96 -57.95 -29.92
N TRP A 338 2.94 -58.45 -30.63
CA TRP A 338 3.03 -59.67 -31.43
C TRP A 338 4.08 -59.54 -32.56
N ILE A 339 4.08 -58.43 -33.30
CA ILE A 339 5.07 -58.15 -34.34
C ILE A 339 6.49 -58.14 -33.76
N HIS A 340 6.70 -57.47 -32.62
CA HIS A 340 8.00 -57.41 -31.97
C HIS A 340 8.48 -58.78 -31.47
N GLN A 341 7.61 -59.57 -30.84
CA GLN A 341 7.93 -60.92 -30.40
C GLN A 341 8.31 -61.82 -31.58
N ARG A 342 7.57 -61.75 -32.69
CA ARG A 342 7.88 -62.48 -33.92
C ARG A 342 9.24 -62.07 -34.50
N ARG A 343 9.54 -60.77 -34.56
CA ARG A 343 10.84 -60.24 -35.00
C ARG A 343 12.00 -60.70 -34.10
N LYS A 344 11.83 -60.71 -32.77
CA LYS A 344 12.84 -61.23 -31.83
C LYS A 344 13.12 -62.72 -32.09
N LYS A 345 12.07 -63.54 -32.22
CA LYS A 345 12.20 -64.97 -32.53
C LYS A 345 12.92 -65.21 -33.86
N LEU A 346 12.55 -64.47 -34.91
CA LEU A 346 13.22 -64.55 -36.21
C LEU A 346 14.68 -64.11 -36.15
N ARG A 347 15.02 -63.04 -35.44
CA ARG A 347 16.42 -62.62 -35.24
C ARG A 347 17.24 -63.67 -34.50
N LEU A 348 16.69 -64.30 -33.46
CA LEU A 348 17.38 -65.39 -32.76
C LEU A 348 17.64 -66.60 -33.68
N ILE A 349 16.66 -66.96 -34.52
CA ILE A 349 16.82 -68.03 -35.52
C ILE A 349 17.91 -67.67 -36.52
N ILE A 350 17.94 -66.43 -37.03
CA ILE A 350 18.97 -65.98 -37.98
C ILE A 350 20.36 -65.96 -37.32
N VAL A 351 20.49 -65.45 -36.09
CA VAL A 351 21.77 -65.46 -35.36
C VAL A 351 22.24 -66.88 -35.11
N ALA A 352 21.35 -67.79 -34.72
CA ALA A 352 21.66 -69.20 -34.55
C ALA A 352 22.09 -69.85 -35.88
N ALA A 353 21.43 -69.52 -36.99
CA ALA A 353 21.79 -70.02 -38.32
C ALA A 353 23.15 -69.49 -38.80
N VAL A 354 23.45 -68.20 -38.58
CA VAL A 354 24.76 -67.60 -38.92
C VAL A 354 25.87 -68.19 -38.06
N ALA A 355 25.63 -68.40 -36.76
CA ALA A 355 26.57 -69.08 -35.88
C ALA A 355 26.84 -70.52 -36.35
N LEU A 356 25.80 -71.26 -36.78
CA LEU A 356 25.95 -72.61 -37.32
C LEU A 356 26.79 -72.62 -38.61
N ILE A 357 26.53 -71.69 -39.53
CA ILE A 357 27.30 -71.56 -40.78
C ILE A 357 28.77 -71.22 -40.47
N ALA A 358 29.03 -70.32 -39.52
CA ALA A 358 30.39 -69.96 -39.12
C ALA A 358 31.15 -71.17 -38.53
N VAL A 359 30.48 -71.99 -37.72
CA VAL A 359 31.07 -73.25 -37.19
C VAL A 359 31.38 -74.24 -38.31
N ILE A 360 30.49 -74.38 -39.30
CA ILE A 360 30.70 -75.27 -40.46
C ILE A 360 31.89 -74.78 -41.30
N VAL A 361 31.94 -73.49 -41.63
CA VAL A 361 33.03 -72.90 -42.42
C VAL A 361 34.38 -73.00 -41.69
N PHE A 362 34.39 -72.73 -40.38
CA PHE A 362 35.60 -72.88 -39.57
C PHE A 362 36.06 -74.35 -39.48
N GLY A 363 35.11 -75.29 -39.38
CA GLY A 363 35.40 -76.72 -39.43
C GLY A 363 36.02 -77.16 -40.77
N ILE A 364 35.49 -76.67 -41.90
CA ILE A 364 36.02 -76.97 -43.24
C ILE A 364 37.41 -76.37 -43.42
N LEU A 365 37.63 -75.12 -43.01
CA LEU A 365 38.95 -74.46 -43.08
C LEU A 365 40.01 -75.19 -42.25
N LYS A 366 39.63 -75.79 -41.11
CA LYS A 366 40.55 -76.59 -40.28
C LYS A 366 40.88 -77.97 -40.87
N ILE A 367 40.07 -78.47 -41.80
CA ILE A 367 40.34 -79.73 -42.53
C ILE A 367 41.24 -79.46 -43.75
N MET A 368 41.26 -78.23 -44.27
CA MET A 368 42.05 -77.84 -45.44
C MET A 368 43.46 -77.30 -45.14
N ASN A 369 43.78 -76.99 -43.88
CA ASN A 369 45.14 -76.72 -43.37
C ASN A 369 45.68 -77.97 -42.67
#